data_AF-A0ABD7XWR6-F1
#
_entry.id   AF-A0ABD7XWR6-F1
#
_cell.length_a   1.000
_cell.length_b   1.000
_cell.length_c   1.000
_cell.angle_alpha   90.00
_cell.angle_beta   90.00
_cell.angle_gamma   90.00
#
_symmetry.space_group_name_H-M   'P 1'
#
loop_
_entity.id
_entity.type
_entity.pdbx_description
1 polymer ?
#
loop_
_entity_poly.entity_id
_entity_poly.type
_entity_poly.pdbx_seq_one_letter_code
_entity_poly.pdbx_strand_id
1 'polypeptide(L)'
;MVNPPPSAEQQLAFLTKLQRLFAEGDFTATYKFALLIALSDLAVELGADDGAELPLMTRQIAEQFVQQYWRHAVPYGTDQIHATPGVLAQNLGTQAAVLTAIEEFRSTLSSTTLQKARGEVGYGPLLSKVAAVVSAQPLTYLQNFGGMTDPFLYERPGRGIVVLRPGVAYCLRRFHPLVQQLARNHWVEHIKANRRNQGILGDAGDLEDFLFGTSRQSLGIIGASLRKLDGSRCFYCGQGLQEADVDHFVPFALYPRDLAHNFVLAHVQCNRSKSDSLASKGHLQRWLERLTTKAGQLGEIGMAAGVATDDKTAHRVAAWGYANAHAAQGRAWIKASDYEVVSADYLAQLTPG
;
A
#
# COMPACT_ATOMS: atom_id res chain seq x y z
N MET A 1 6.84 21.11 21.96
CA MET A 1 8.24 21.00 21.51
C MET A 1 8.24 20.02 20.35
N VAL A 2 8.79 20.40 19.19
CA VAL A 2 8.89 19.47 18.04
C VAL A 2 10.04 18.51 18.35
N ASN A 3 9.76 17.20 18.37
CA ASN A 3 10.81 16.20 18.57
C ASN A 3 11.68 16.18 17.30
N PRO A 4 13.01 16.35 17.38
CA PRO A 4 13.85 16.32 16.19
C PRO A 4 13.80 14.94 15.52
N PRO A 5 13.96 14.87 14.18
CA PRO A 5 14.11 13.61 13.48
C PRO A 5 15.20 12.72 14.10
N PRO A 6 15.08 11.39 14.04
CA PRO A 6 16.11 10.49 14.54
C PRO A 6 17.44 10.71 13.81
N SER A 7 18.53 10.67 14.56
CA SER A 7 19.91 10.69 14.04
C SER A 7 20.17 9.54 13.05
N ALA A 8 21.23 9.68 12.24
CA ALA A 8 21.63 8.62 11.31
C ALA A 8 21.92 7.30 12.03
N GLU A 9 22.53 7.35 13.22
CA GLU A 9 22.79 6.18 14.06
C GLU A 9 21.50 5.49 14.52
N GLN A 10 20.48 6.27 14.91
CA GLN A 10 19.17 5.73 15.29
C GLN A 10 18.45 5.10 14.09
N GLN A 11 18.56 5.71 12.91
CA GLN A 11 18.01 5.16 11.66
C GLN A 11 18.69 3.84 11.27
N LEU A 12 20.01 3.75 11.40
CA LEU A 12 20.76 2.51 11.17
C LEU A 12 20.38 1.43 12.19
N ALA A 13 20.27 1.78 13.47
CA ALA A 13 19.83 0.85 14.51
C ALA A 13 18.44 0.28 14.23
N PHE A 14 17.50 1.12 13.73
CA PHE A 14 16.19 0.67 13.28
C PHE A 14 16.29 -0.37 12.16
N LEU A 15 17.10 -0.11 11.13
CA LEU A 15 17.30 -1.06 10.02
C LEU A 15 17.91 -2.38 10.50
N THR A 16 18.88 -2.34 11.41
CA THR A 16 19.47 -3.55 12.00
C THR A 16 18.42 -4.37 12.76
N LYS A 17 17.55 -3.72 13.55
CA LYS A 17 16.46 -4.41 14.25
C LYS A 17 15.43 -5.00 13.28
N LEU A 18 15.09 -4.27 12.21
CA LEU A 18 14.19 -4.77 11.17
C LEU A 18 14.75 -6.01 10.47
N GLN A 19 16.04 -5.99 10.11
CA GLN A 19 16.72 -7.16 9.52
C GLN A 19 16.69 -8.37 10.46
N ARG A 20 16.99 -8.17 11.75
CA ARG A 20 16.89 -9.24 12.76
C ARG A 20 15.48 -9.78 12.90
N LEU A 21 14.46 -8.92 12.84
CA LEU A 21 13.06 -9.36 12.88
C LEU A 21 12.73 -10.32 11.72
N PHE A 22 13.20 -10.04 10.49
CA PHE A 22 13.01 -10.93 9.35
C PHE A 22 13.85 -12.21 9.44
N ALA A 23 15.09 -12.13 9.92
CA ALA A 23 16.01 -13.26 9.97
C ALA A 23 15.76 -14.23 11.14
N GLU A 24 15.36 -13.70 12.30
CA GLU A 24 15.25 -14.44 13.57
C GLU A 24 13.81 -14.57 14.06
N GLY A 25 12.83 -14.07 13.30
CA GLY A 25 11.42 -14.13 13.64
C GLY A 25 10.74 -15.41 13.15
N ASP A 26 9.85 -15.98 13.96
CA ASP A 26 9.02 -17.09 13.51
C ASP A 26 7.87 -16.61 12.62
N PHE A 27 7.89 -16.95 11.33
CA PHE A 27 6.84 -16.63 10.35
C PHE A 27 6.01 -17.87 10.01
N THR A 28 5.06 -18.21 10.88
CA THR A 28 4.12 -19.33 10.68
C THR A 28 2.86 -18.95 9.89
N ALA A 29 2.63 -17.65 9.73
CA ALA A 29 1.54 -17.06 8.96
C ALA A 29 1.98 -15.74 8.33
N THR A 30 1.22 -15.25 7.37
CA THR A 30 1.55 -14.01 6.64
C THR A 30 1.23 -12.73 7.41
N TYR A 31 0.66 -12.83 8.62
CA TYR A 31 0.25 -11.67 9.43
C TYR A 31 1.38 -10.75 9.86
N LYS A 32 2.60 -11.26 10.08
CA LYS A 32 3.75 -10.39 10.41
C LYS A 32 4.11 -9.50 9.22
N PHE A 33 4.10 -10.03 8.00
CA PHE A 33 4.30 -9.25 6.77
C PHE A 33 3.20 -8.20 6.60
N ALA A 34 1.93 -8.60 6.75
CA ALA A 34 0.79 -7.70 6.67
C ALA A 34 0.84 -6.56 7.69
N LEU A 35 1.33 -6.83 8.91
CA LEU A 35 1.50 -5.82 9.93
C LEU A 35 2.62 -4.84 9.60
N LEU A 36 3.77 -5.30 9.10
CA LEU A 36 4.86 -4.41 8.68
C LEU A 36 4.43 -3.48 7.55
N ILE A 37 3.73 -4.02 6.54
CA ILE A 37 3.11 -3.24 5.46
C ILE A 37 2.16 -2.20 6.06
N ALA A 38 1.18 -2.63 6.87
CA ALA A 38 0.19 -1.74 7.46
C ALA A 38 0.79 -0.62 8.32
N LEU A 39 1.79 -0.93 9.15
CA LEU A 39 2.46 0.08 9.98
C LEU A 39 3.25 1.08 9.11
N SER A 40 3.90 0.60 8.05
CA SER A 40 4.63 1.47 7.13
C SER A 40 3.70 2.41 6.35
N ASP A 41 2.57 1.90 5.86
CA ASP A 41 1.57 2.70 5.15
C ASP A 41 0.95 3.74 6.10
N LEU A 42 0.55 3.34 7.31
CA LEU A 42 0.00 4.26 8.31
C LEU A 42 1.01 5.32 8.75
N ALA A 43 2.31 5.02 8.77
CA ALA A 43 3.34 6.01 9.04
C ALA A 43 3.43 7.07 7.92
N VAL A 44 3.28 6.67 6.66
CA VAL A 44 3.19 7.59 5.51
C VAL A 44 1.89 8.41 5.58
N GLU A 45 0.77 7.76 5.88
CA GLU A 45 -0.57 8.36 5.88
C GLU A 45 -0.81 9.32 7.06
N LEU A 46 -0.25 9.02 8.24
CA LEU A 46 -0.60 9.72 9.50
C LEU A 46 0.60 10.35 10.22
N GLY A 47 1.82 9.93 9.89
CA GLY A 47 3.03 10.43 10.53
C GLY A 47 3.56 11.74 9.94
N ALA A 48 4.65 12.23 10.53
CA ALA A 48 5.38 13.42 10.12
C ALA A 48 6.88 13.10 10.02
N ASP A 49 7.64 14.01 9.42
CA ASP A 49 9.10 13.90 9.29
C ASP A 49 9.80 14.47 10.54
N ASP A 50 9.39 13.99 11.71
CA ASP A 50 9.88 14.38 13.03
C ASP A 50 10.14 13.15 13.93
N GLY A 51 10.61 13.37 15.16
CA GLY A 51 10.89 12.29 16.11
C GLY A 51 9.71 11.89 16.99
N ALA A 52 8.48 12.33 16.70
CA ALA A 52 7.34 12.10 17.57
C ALA A 52 6.90 10.61 17.57
N GLU A 53 6.17 10.24 18.63
CA GLU A 53 5.41 9.00 18.66
C GLU A 53 4.21 9.10 17.70
N LEU A 54 3.77 7.97 17.16
CA LEU A 54 2.55 7.91 16.34
C LEU A 54 1.51 7.00 17.00
N PRO A 55 0.47 7.57 17.61
CA PRO A 55 -0.67 6.81 18.12
C PRO A 55 -1.53 6.27 16.98
N LEU A 56 -1.81 4.98 17.03
CA LEU A 56 -2.64 4.24 16.09
C LEU A 56 -3.69 3.44 16.86
N MET A 57 -4.85 3.26 16.23
CA MET A 57 -5.89 2.37 16.71
C MET A 57 -5.74 1.00 16.05
N THR A 58 -5.92 -0.08 16.82
CA THR A 58 -5.98 -1.45 16.26
C THR A 58 -7.03 -1.56 15.15
N ARG A 59 -8.10 -0.76 15.22
CA ARG A 59 -9.11 -0.66 14.16
C ARG A 59 -8.52 -0.16 12.83
N GLN A 60 -7.65 0.86 12.85
CA GLN A 60 -6.98 1.36 11.64
C GLN A 60 -6.08 0.29 11.01
N ILE A 61 -5.35 -0.45 11.85
CA ILE A 61 -4.52 -1.57 11.40
C ILE A 61 -5.41 -2.68 10.81
N ALA A 62 -6.54 -2.97 11.44
CA ALA A 62 -7.49 -3.97 10.95
C ALA A 62 -8.11 -3.58 9.58
N GLU A 63 -8.34 -2.30 9.32
CA GLU A 63 -8.80 -1.82 8.01
C GLU A 63 -7.75 -2.08 6.92
N GLN A 64 -6.47 -1.86 7.23
CA GLN A 64 -5.36 -2.20 6.33
C GLN A 64 -5.27 -3.72 6.09
N PHE A 65 -5.52 -4.55 7.11
CA PHE A 65 -5.58 -6.01 6.95
C PHE A 65 -6.72 -6.44 6.04
N VAL A 66 -7.94 -5.91 6.25
CA VAL A 66 -9.08 -6.23 5.37
C VAL A 66 -8.75 -5.85 3.92
N GLN A 67 -8.11 -4.70 3.70
CA GLN A 67 -7.71 -4.28 2.36
C GLN A 67 -6.71 -5.22 1.71
N GLN A 68 -5.63 -5.58 2.42
CA GLN A 68 -4.60 -6.49 1.91
C GLN A 68 -5.14 -7.88 1.60
N TYR A 69 -5.94 -8.46 2.51
CA TYR A 69 -6.47 -9.82 2.37
C TYR A 69 -7.76 -9.91 1.53
N TRP A 70 -8.38 -8.79 1.13
CA TRP A 70 -9.68 -8.81 0.44
C TRP A 70 -9.66 -9.65 -0.83
N ARG A 71 -8.61 -9.51 -1.64
CA ARG A 71 -8.41 -10.28 -2.88
C ARG A 71 -7.91 -11.69 -2.60
N HIS A 72 -7.19 -11.90 -1.50
CA HIS A 72 -6.67 -13.23 -1.14
C HIS A 72 -7.79 -14.19 -0.71
N ALA A 73 -9.00 -13.68 -0.45
CA ALA A 73 -10.19 -14.46 -0.13
C ALA A 73 -10.97 -14.96 -1.38
N VAL A 74 -10.40 -14.81 -2.58
CA VAL A 74 -10.94 -15.44 -3.81
C VAL A 74 -9.95 -16.47 -4.37
N PRO A 75 -10.41 -17.45 -5.16
CA PRO A 75 -9.52 -18.45 -5.73
C PRO A 75 -8.39 -17.82 -6.56
N TYR A 76 -7.17 -18.29 -6.33
CA TYR A 76 -6.04 -18.17 -7.24
C TYR A 76 -6.01 -19.41 -8.13
N GLY A 77 -5.64 -19.25 -9.38
CA GLY A 77 -5.47 -20.37 -10.30
C GLY A 77 -5.24 -19.89 -11.71
N THR A 78 -4.22 -20.44 -12.35
CA THR A 78 -3.96 -20.30 -13.79
C THR A 78 -4.73 -21.40 -14.53
N ASP A 79 -5.18 -21.16 -15.77
CA ASP A 79 -5.85 -22.15 -16.66
C ASP A 79 -4.89 -23.29 -17.12
N GLN A 80 -4.06 -23.82 -16.22
CA GLN A 80 -3.04 -24.82 -16.49
C GLN A 80 -3.50 -26.22 -16.15
N ILE A 81 -3.06 -27.18 -16.96
CA ILE A 81 -3.53 -28.59 -17.01
C ILE A 81 -3.30 -29.36 -15.68
N HIS A 82 -2.49 -28.83 -14.75
CA HIS A 82 -2.12 -29.50 -13.50
C HIS A 82 -2.34 -28.67 -12.22
N ALA A 83 -2.93 -27.48 -12.32
CA ALA A 83 -3.27 -26.65 -11.16
C ALA A 83 -4.78 -26.63 -10.95
N THR A 84 -5.24 -26.81 -9.71
CA THR A 84 -6.66 -26.65 -9.37
C THR A 84 -6.85 -25.28 -8.72
N PRO A 85 -7.71 -24.40 -9.29
CA PRO A 85 -7.98 -23.10 -8.68
C PRO A 85 -8.48 -23.26 -7.24
N GLY A 86 -7.94 -22.45 -6.33
CA GLY A 86 -8.27 -22.52 -4.91
C GLY A 86 -7.81 -21.29 -4.14
N VAL A 87 -8.37 -21.08 -2.96
CA VAL A 87 -7.93 -19.99 -2.08
C VAL A 87 -6.59 -20.37 -1.46
N LEU A 88 -5.58 -19.50 -1.62
CA LEU A 88 -4.25 -19.72 -1.09
C LEU A 88 -4.26 -19.74 0.44
N ALA A 89 -3.62 -20.75 1.02
CA ALA A 89 -3.38 -20.85 2.45
C ALA A 89 -2.33 -19.82 2.90
N GLN A 90 -2.74 -18.95 3.83
CA GLN A 90 -1.92 -17.85 4.38
C GLN A 90 -1.23 -18.22 5.72
N ASN A 91 -1.32 -19.49 6.11
CA ASN A 91 -0.77 -20.03 7.34
C ASN A 91 -0.42 -21.52 7.12
N LEU A 92 0.66 -21.96 7.78
CA LEU A 92 1.16 -23.34 7.69
C LEU A 92 0.20 -24.37 8.32
N GLY A 93 -0.56 -23.97 9.34
CA GLY A 93 -1.55 -24.80 10.04
C GLY A 93 -2.93 -24.75 9.38
N THR A 94 -3.93 -24.20 10.09
CA THR A 94 -5.28 -23.95 9.54
C THR A 94 -5.31 -22.67 8.71
N GLN A 95 -6.38 -22.43 7.95
CA GLN A 95 -6.51 -21.17 7.20
C GLN A 95 -6.45 -19.95 8.14
N ALA A 96 -5.91 -18.84 7.64
CA ALA A 96 -5.81 -17.59 8.37
C ALA A 96 -7.21 -17.07 8.78
N ALA A 97 -7.45 -16.87 10.07
CA ALA A 97 -8.73 -16.40 10.60
C ALA A 97 -9.26 -15.08 9.97
N VAL A 98 -8.36 -14.18 9.52
CA VAL A 98 -8.73 -12.96 8.77
C VAL A 98 -9.32 -13.34 7.41
N LEU A 99 -8.71 -14.29 6.69
CA LEU A 99 -9.28 -14.78 5.43
C LEU A 99 -10.65 -15.41 5.64
N THR A 100 -10.78 -16.31 6.61
CA THR A 100 -12.06 -16.95 6.91
C THR A 100 -13.13 -15.92 7.27
N ALA A 101 -12.80 -14.89 8.06
CA ALA A 101 -13.73 -13.80 8.36
C ALA A 101 -14.17 -13.03 7.11
N ILE A 102 -13.24 -12.76 6.19
CA ILE A 102 -13.54 -12.08 4.92
C ILE A 102 -14.40 -12.97 4.02
N GLU A 103 -14.10 -14.26 3.90
CA GLU A 103 -14.89 -15.24 3.12
C GLU A 103 -16.32 -15.35 3.62
N GLU A 104 -16.50 -15.52 4.94
CA GLU A 104 -17.82 -15.52 5.59
C GLU A 104 -18.60 -14.24 5.28
N PHE A 105 -17.96 -13.08 5.43
CA PHE A 105 -18.61 -11.81 5.13
C PHE A 105 -19.00 -11.71 3.65
N ARG A 106 -18.09 -12.06 2.73
CA ARG A 106 -18.34 -12.04 1.29
C ARG A 106 -19.50 -12.96 0.87
N SER A 107 -19.69 -14.08 1.56
CA SER A 107 -20.81 -15.00 1.28
C SER A 107 -22.19 -14.38 1.51
N THR A 108 -22.25 -13.31 2.31
CA THR A 108 -23.49 -12.57 2.59
C THR A 108 -23.73 -11.39 1.65
N LEU A 109 -22.76 -11.05 0.79
CA LEU A 109 -22.82 -9.87 -0.06
C LEU A 109 -23.28 -10.22 -1.48
N SER A 110 -24.09 -9.34 -2.05
CA SER A 110 -24.30 -9.30 -3.52
C SER A 110 -23.19 -8.53 -4.25
N SER A 111 -22.39 -7.74 -3.51
CA SER A 111 -21.32 -6.91 -4.05
C SER A 111 -19.97 -7.63 -4.08
N THR A 112 -19.16 -7.35 -5.10
CA THR A 112 -17.86 -8.00 -5.32
C THR A 112 -16.66 -7.16 -4.88
N THR A 113 -16.83 -5.85 -4.64
CA THR A 113 -15.74 -4.92 -4.37
C THR A 113 -15.68 -4.47 -2.91
N LEU A 114 -14.47 -4.22 -2.40
CA LEU A 114 -14.26 -3.75 -1.02
C LEU A 114 -14.92 -2.39 -0.78
N GLN A 115 -14.89 -1.49 -1.76
CA GLN A 115 -15.43 -0.13 -1.58
C GLN A 115 -16.93 -0.12 -1.29
N LYS A 116 -17.68 -0.95 -2.02
CA LYS A 116 -19.11 -1.13 -1.75
C LYS A 116 -19.34 -1.88 -0.45
N ALA A 117 -18.53 -2.92 -0.20
CA ALA A 117 -18.64 -3.74 1.01
C ALA A 117 -18.43 -2.95 2.31
N ARG A 118 -17.68 -1.84 2.28
CA ARG A 118 -17.50 -0.93 3.42
C ARG A 118 -18.80 -0.26 3.89
N GLY A 119 -19.78 -0.09 3.01
CA GLY A 119 -21.09 0.49 3.32
C GLY A 119 -22.11 -0.52 3.87
N GLU A 120 -21.78 -1.81 3.88
CA GLU A 120 -22.69 -2.87 4.30
C GLU A 120 -22.72 -3.02 5.81
N VAL A 121 -23.90 -3.33 6.37
CA VAL A 121 -24.12 -3.45 7.83
C VAL A 121 -23.14 -4.43 8.49
N GLY A 122 -22.79 -5.52 7.79
CA GLY A 122 -21.87 -6.54 8.28
C GLY A 122 -20.39 -6.14 8.32
N TYR A 123 -20.01 -4.98 7.74
CA TYR A 123 -18.60 -4.56 7.68
C TYR A 123 -18.04 -4.21 9.07
N GLY A 124 -18.82 -3.56 9.92
CA GLY A 124 -18.44 -3.24 11.30
C GLY A 124 -18.09 -4.48 12.15
N PRO A 125 -18.95 -5.51 12.16
CA PRO A 125 -18.66 -6.82 12.75
C PRO A 125 -17.42 -7.50 12.17
N LEU A 126 -17.26 -7.54 10.84
CA LEU A 126 -16.06 -8.08 10.19
C LEU A 126 -14.80 -7.39 10.74
N LEU A 127 -14.80 -6.06 10.74
CA LEU A 127 -13.65 -5.27 11.16
C LEU A 127 -13.31 -5.49 12.64
N SER A 128 -14.34 -5.70 13.47
CA SER A 128 -14.14 -6.04 14.90
C SER A 128 -13.50 -7.43 15.07
N LYS A 129 -13.93 -8.42 14.28
CA LYS A 129 -13.34 -9.77 14.26
C LYS A 129 -11.87 -9.71 13.80
N VAL A 130 -11.58 -8.99 12.73
CA VAL A 130 -10.20 -8.79 12.23
C VAL A 130 -9.34 -8.06 13.26
N ALA A 131 -9.85 -6.99 13.88
CA ALA A 131 -9.12 -6.27 14.94
C ALA A 131 -8.77 -7.17 16.12
N ALA A 132 -9.66 -8.08 16.52
CA ALA A 132 -9.38 -9.06 17.56
C ALA A 132 -8.24 -10.01 17.16
N VAL A 133 -8.25 -10.53 15.92
CA VAL A 133 -7.17 -11.38 15.40
C VAL A 133 -5.83 -10.62 15.34
N VAL A 134 -5.83 -9.41 14.78
CA VAL A 134 -4.63 -8.55 14.68
C VAL A 134 -4.04 -8.27 16.07
N SER A 135 -4.90 -7.96 17.05
CA SER A 135 -4.52 -7.72 18.45
C SER A 135 -3.95 -8.95 19.14
N ALA A 136 -4.51 -10.14 18.89
CA ALA A 136 -4.14 -11.38 19.57
C ALA A 136 -2.89 -12.03 18.96
N GLN A 137 -2.66 -11.84 17.65
CA GLN A 137 -1.60 -12.51 16.91
C GLN A 137 -0.47 -11.54 16.50
N PRO A 138 -0.49 -10.86 15.34
CA PRO A 138 0.69 -10.12 14.88
C PRO A 138 1.10 -9.00 15.83
N LEU A 139 0.17 -8.28 16.48
CA LEU A 139 0.52 -7.26 17.47
C LEU A 139 1.11 -7.82 18.78
N THR A 140 0.94 -9.10 19.05
CA THR A 140 1.52 -9.78 20.21
C THR A 140 2.89 -10.36 19.88
N TYR A 141 3.08 -10.88 18.67
CA TYR A 141 4.25 -11.71 18.34
C TYR A 141 5.22 -11.10 17.32
N LEU A 142 4.90 -9.98 16.66
CA LEU A 142 5.79 -9.39 15.64
C LEU A 142 7.16 -9.04 16.21
N GLN A 143 7.18 -8.52 17.44
CA GLN A 143 8.40 -8.06 18.12
C GLN A 143 9.09 -9.18 18.92
N ASN A 144 8.70 -10.44 18.69
CA ASN A 144 9.37 -11.62 19.24
C ASN A 144 10.30 -12.22 18.18
N PHE A 145 11.60 -12.13 18.42
CA PHE A 145 12.64 -12.66 17.55
C PHE A 145 13.91 -12.93 18.37
N GLY A 146 14.73 -13.89 17.94
CA GLY A 146 15.96 -14.25 18.67
C GLY A 146 15.71 -14.81 20.08
N GLY A 147 14.56 -15.45 20.29
CA GLY A 147 14.18 -16.05 21.58
C GLY A 147 13.74 -15.06 22.67
N MET A 148 13.59 -13.77 22.35
CA MET A 148 13.15 -12.74 23.30
C MET A 148 12.08 -11.82 22.68
N THR A 149 11.42 -11.02 23.52
CA THR A 149 10.60 -9.88 23.09
C THR A 149 11.45 -8.61 23.12
N ASP A 150 11.57 -7.95 21.97
CA ASP A 150 12.28 -6.69 21.81
C ASP A 150 11.32 -5.64 21.22
N PRO A 151 10.63 -4.86 22.06
CA PRO A 151 9.53 -4.01 21.63
C PRO A 151 10.01 -2.71 20.98
N PHE A 152 10.81 -2.77 19.91
CA PHE A 152 11.45 -1.58 19.29
C PHE A 152 10.54 -0.75 18.37
N LEU A 153 9.45 -1.33 17.84
CA LEU A 153 8.52 -0.66 16.92
C LEU A 153 7.42 0.10 17.66
N TYR A 154 6.75 -0.58 18.59
CA TYR A 154 5.57 -0.02 19.24
C TYR A 154 5.33 -0.58 20.64
N GLU A 155 4.55 0.18 21.40
CA GLU A 155 3.97 -0.22 22.67
C GLU A 155 2.43 -0.30 22.56
N ARG A 156 1.81 -0.96 23.54
CA ARG A 156 0.35 -1.16 23.61
C ARG A 156 -0.17 -0.68 24.97
N PRO A 157 -0.27 0.64 25.19
CA PRO A 157 -0.56 1.21 26.52
C PRO A 157 -1.99 0.96 27.01
N GLY A 158 -2.90 0.52 26.12
CA GLY A 158 -4.28 0.24 26.47
C GLY A 158 -5.00 -0.58 25.41
N ARG A 159 -6.23 -0.98 25.72
CA ARG A 159 -7.07 -1.77 24.82
C ARG A 159 -7.28 -1.01 23.50
N GLY A 160 -6.85 -1.63 22.40
CA GLY A 160 -7.05 -1.09 21.05
C GLY A 160 -6.09 0.04 20.67
N ILE A 161 -5.14 0.42 21.54
CA ILE A 161 -4.16 1.48 21.29
C ILE A 161 -2.80 0.84 20.98
N VAL A 162 -2.19 1.28 19.90
CA VAL A 162 -0.83 0.94 19.48
C VAL A 162 -0.08 2.24 19.29
N VAL A 163 1.04 2.44 19.97
CA VAL A 163 1.84 3.67 19.83
C VAL A 163 3.18 3.30 19.21
N LEU A 164 3.45 3.78 18.00
CA LEU A 164 4.79 3.67 17.44
C LEU A 164 5.75 4.52 18.29
N ARG A 165 6.88 3.92 18.66
CA ARG A 165 7.89 4.58 19.50
C ARG A 165 8.47 5.83 18.84
N PRO A 166 9.10 6.74 19.61
CA PRO A 166 9.75 7.92 19.06
C PRO A 166 10.69 7.58 17.90
N GLY A 167 10.57 8.31 16.79
CA GLY A 167 11.37 8.13 15.57
C GLY A 167 11.03 6.90 14.71
N VAL A 168 10.18 5.98 15.17
CA VAL A 168 9.80 4.79 14.38
C VAL A 168 8.95 5.18 13.17
N ALA A 169 8.00 6.10 13.34
CA ALA A 169 7.20 6.59 12.22
C ALA A 169 8.08 7.25 11.15
N TYR A 170 9.04 8.07 11.56
CA TYR A 170 10.05 8.64 10.64
C TYR A 170 10.82 7.56 9.89
N CYS A 171 11.36 6.55 10.60
CA CYS A 171 12.12 5.48 9.97
C CYS A 171 11.28 4.65 8.99
N LEU A 172 10.04 4.31 9.36
CA LEU A 172 9.11 3.62 8.48
C LEU A 172 8.80 4.45 7.23
N ARG A 173 8.60 5.77 7.36
CA ARG A 173 8.43 6.69 6.23
C ARG A 173 9.69 6.78 5.37
N ARG A 174 10.88 6.87 5.97
CA ARG A 174 12.14 7.04 5.23
C ARG A 174 12.52 5.80 4.44
N PHE A 175 12.25 4.62 5.01
CA PHE A 175 12.60 3.31 4.45
C PHE A 175 11.39 2.52 3.95
N HIS A 176 10.27 3.20 3.70
CA HIS A 176 9.02 2.55 3.27
C HIS A 176 9.20 1.61 2.07
N PRO A 177 9.88 2.01 0.95
CA PRO A 177 10.10 1.09 -0.17
C PRO A 177 10.86 -0.19 0.22
N LEU A 178 11.85 -0.07 1.11
CA LEU A 178 12.61 -1.22 1.61
C LEU A 178 11.76 -2.14 2.48
N VAL A 179 10.96 -1.58 3.41
CA VAL A 179 10.05 -2.34 4.27
C VAL A 179 9.03 -3.09 3.42
N GLN A 180 8.44 -2.42 2.43
CA GLN A 180 7.47 -3.00 1.49
C GLN A 180 8.09 -4.13 0.68
N GLN A 181 9.28 -3.91 0.09
CA GLN A 181 9.99 -4.92 -0.69
C GLN A 181 10.28 -6.18 0.16
N LEU A 182 10.85 -6.00 1.36
CA LEU A 182 11.16 -7.13 2.24
C LEU A 182 9.88 -7.89 2.64
N ALA A 183 8.84 -7.17 3.10
CA ALA A 183 7.61 -7.80 3.55
C ALA A 183 6.89 -8.56 2.41
N ARG A 184 6.78 -7.96 1.22
CA ARG A 184 6.12 -8.58 0.06
C ARG A 184 6.88 -9.77 -0.48
N ASN A 185 8.20 -9.67 -0.61
CA ASN A 185 9.04 -10.78 -1.07
C ASN A 185 8.93 -11.99 -0.13
N HIS A 186 9.11 -11.78 1.17
CA HIS A 186 8.98 -12.85 2.15
C HIS A 186 7.55 -13.40 2.23
N TRP A 187 6.52 -12.58 1.99
CA TRP A 187 5.15 -13.06 1.88
C TRP A 187 4.98 -13.99 0.67
N VAL A 188 5.44 -13.58 -0.51
CA VAL A 188 5.40 -14.42 -1.74
C VAL A 188 6.14 -15.72 -1.52
N GLU A 189 7.35 -15.68 -0.96
CA GLU A 189 8.15 -16.86 -0.62
C GLU A 189 7.43 -17.77 0.37
N HIS A 190 6.80 -17.21 1.41
CA HIS A 190 6.02 -17.97 2.38
C HIS A 190 4.84 -18.70 1.72
N ILE A 191 4.14 -18.04 0.78
CA ILE A 191 3.04 -18.66 0.03
C ILE A 191 3.55 -19.77 -0.88
N LYS A 192 4.67 -19.55 -1.58
CA LYS A 192 5.31 -20.54 -2.47
C LYS A 192 5.83 -21.76 -1.69
N ALA A 193 6.40 -21.55 -0.51
CA ALA A 193 6.95 -22.61 0.34
C ALA A 193 5.87 -23.40 1.10
N ASN A 194 4.66 -22.86 1.24
CA ASN A 194 3.57 -23.53 1.93
C ASN A 194 3.08 -24.74 1.12
N ARG A 195 3.31 -25.95 1.65
CA ARG A 195 2.93 -27.22 0.99
C ARG A 195 1.43 -27.29 0.65
N ARG A 196 0.58 -26.59 1.40
CA ARG A 196 -0.87 -26.54 1.16
C ARG A 196 -1.25 -25.81 -0.14
N ASN A 197 -0.34 -25.00 -0.69
CA ASN A 197 -0.55 -24.24 -1.91
C ASN A 197 0.00 -24.94 -3.17
N GLN A 198 0.76 -26.04 -3.03
CA GLN A 198 1.45 -26.66 -4.16
C GLN A 198 0.51 -27.10 -5.29
N GLY A 199 -0.69 -27.61 -4.97
CA GLY A 199 -1.69 -27.99 -5.99
C GLY A 199 -2.41 -26.82 -6.65
N ILE A 200 -2.25 -25.60 -6.13
CA ILE A 200 -2.92 -24.38 -6.59
C ILE A 200 -1.97 -23.51 -7.42
N LEU A 201 -0.67 -23.48 -7.08
CA LEU A 201 0.27 -22.47 -7.56
C LEU A 201 0.61 -22.55 -9.06
N GLY A 202 0.59 -23.72 -9.70
CA GLY A 202 1.03 -23.85 -11.10
C GLY A 202 2.45 -23.30 -11.29
N ASP A 203 2.65 -22.46 -12.32
CA ASP A 203 3.92 -21.73 -12.54
C ASP A 203 4.12 -20.49 -11.64
N ALA A 204 3.07 -20.05 -10.95
CA ALA A 204 3.02 -18.91 -10.04
C ALA A 204 3.59 -17.59 -10.61
N GLY A 205 3.53 -17.40 -11.94
CA GLY A 205 4.12 -16.24 -12.62
C GLY A 205 3.45 -14.90 -12.28
N ASP A 206 2.15 -14.93 -11.97
CA ASP A 206 1.32 -13.75 -11.64
C ASP A 206 0.97 -13.67 -10.15
N LEU A 207 1.62 -14.46 -9.29
CA LEU A 207 1.28 -14.54 -7.87
C LEU A 207 1.44 -13.19 -7.15
N GLU A 208 2.50 -12.44 -7.44
CA GLU A 208 2.70 -11.13 -6.83
C GLU A 208 1.59 -10.15 -7.23
N ASP A 209 1.26 -10.11 -8.52
CA ASP A 209 0.15 -9.30 -9.05
C ASP A 209 -1.20 -9.72 -8.45
N PHE A 210 -1.39 -11.02 -8.17
CA PHE A 210 -2.56 -11.51 -7.47
C PHE A 210 -2.64 -11.01 -6.02
N LEU A 211 -1.52 -11.10 -5.29
CA LEU A 211 -1.48 -10.73 -3.88
C LEU A 211 -1.57 -9.22 -3.67
N PHE A 212 -0.94 -8.41 -4.51
CA PHE A 212 -0.75 -7.00 -4.18
C PHE A 212 -1.23 -6.01 -5.27
N GLY A 213 -1.55 -6.49 -6.46
CA GLY A 213 -2.00 -5.63 -7.56
C GLY A 213 -3.51 -5.41 -7.60
N THR A 214 -3.92 -4.36 -8.32
CA THR A 214 -5.31 -4.20 -8.79
C THR A 214 -5.61 -5.15 -9.95
N SER A 215 -6.84 -5.67 -10.00
CA SER A 215 -7.25 -6.58 -11.07
C SER A 215 -7.25 -5.89 -12.44
N ARG A 216 -6.95 -6.65 -13.52
CA ARG A 216 -7.03 -6.14 -14.91
C ARG A 216 -8.41 -5.57 -15.24
N GLN A 217 -9.48 -6.17 -14.72
CA GLN A 217 -10.85 -5.68 -14.89
C GLN A 217 -11.03 -4.29 -14.26
N SER A 218 -10.56 -4.11 -13.02
CA SER A 218 -10.60 -2.82 -12.33
C SER A 218 -9.80 -1.76 -13.09
N LEU A 219 -8.58 -2.08 -13.56
CA LEU A 219 -7.78 -1.16 -14.37
C LEU A 219 -8.46 -0.79 -15.70
N GLY A 220 -9.16 -1.72 -16.34
CA GLY A 220 -9.97 -1.44 -17.53
C GLY A 220 -11.11 -0.44 -17.25
N ILE A 221 -11.81 -0.60 -16.12
CA ILE A 221 -12.86 0.33 -15.68
C ILE A 221 -12.25 1.71 -15.38
N ILE A 222 -11.12 1.76 -14.67
CA ILE A 222 -10.39 3.01 -14.40
C ILE A 222 -10.03 3.69 -15.72
N GLY A 223 -9.35 3.00 -16.64
CA GLY A 223 -8.89 3.58 -17.89
C GLY A 223 -10.02 4.13 -18.76
N ALA A 224 -11.12 3.37 -18.90
CA ALA A 224 -12.29 3.82 -19.64
C ALA A 224 -12.96 5.04 -18.98
N SER A 225 -13.03 5.07 -17.66
CA SER A 225 -13.66 6.17 -16.92
C SER A 225 -12.81 7.44 -16.92
N LEU A 226 -11.48 7.29 -16.75
CA LEU A 226 -10.55 8.41 -16.84
C LEU A 226 -10.55 9.02 -18.25
N ARG A 227 -10.68 8.21 -19.32
CA ARG A 227 -10.76 8.75 -20.69
C ARG A 227 -12.01 9.62 -20.88
N LYS A 228 -13.13 9.26 -20.24
CA LYS A 228 -14.36 10.07 -20.24
C LYS A 228 -14.19 11.36 -19.42
N LEU A 229 -13.49 11.29 -18.29
CA LEU A 229 -13.31 12.39 -17.36
C LEU A 229 -12.25 13.43 -17.81
N ASP A 230 -11.12 12.95 -18.32
CA ASP A 230 -9.93 13.74 -18.67
C ASP A 230 -9.80 13.97 -20.18
N GLY A 231 -10.59 13.26 -21.00
CA GLY A 231 -10.51 13.28 -22.45
C GLY A 231 -9.39 12.39 -23.00
N SER A 232 -9.19 12.44 -24.32
CA SER A 232 -8.18 11.65 -25.03
C SER A 232 -6.86 12.39 -25.18
N ARG A 233 -6.32 12.95 -24.09
CA ARG A 233 -5.00 13.61 -24.07
C ARG A 233 -4.11 13.02 -22.98
N CYS A 234 -2.84 12.85 -23.29
CA CYS A 234 -1.85 12.32 -22.34
C CYS A 234 -1.65 13.33 -21.22
N PHE A 235 -1.75 12.86 -19.98
CA PHE A 235 -1.59 13.69 -18.79
C PHE A 235 -0.23 14.43 -18.75
N TYR A 236 0.83 13.78 -19.22
CA TYR A 236 2.18 14.33 -19.18
C TYR A 236 2.50 15.27 -20.35
N CYS A 237 2.36 14.82 -21.59
CA CYS A 237 2.79 15.61 -22.76
C CYS A 237 1.67 16.48 -23.37
N GLY A 238 0.41 16.26 -22.95
CA GLY A 238 -0.76 16.96 -23.49
C GLY A 238 -1.13 16.60 -24.93
N GLN A 239 -0.43 15.65 -25.57
CA GLN A 239 -0.75 15.24 -26.95
C GLN A 239 -1.90 14.22 -26.97
N GLY A 240 -2.52 14.01 -28.14
CA GLY A 240 -3.67 13.11 -28.30
C GLY A 240 -3.34 11.64 -27.99
N LEU A 241 -4.27 10.94 -27.33
CA LEU A 241 -4.19 9.51 -27.00
C LEU A 241 -5.02 8.69 -28.00
N GLN A 242 -4.37 7.82 -28.76
CA GLN A 242 -5.07 6.71 -29.44
C GLN A 242 -5.13 5.52 -28.46
N GLU A 243 -3.97 4.97 -28.13
CA GLU A 243 -3.76 4.02 -27.04
C GLU A 243 -3.28 4.75 -25.77
N ALA A 244 -3.65 4.26 -24.60
CA ALA A 244 -3.29 4.85 -23.32
C ALA A 244 -3.05 3.78 -22.26
N ASP A 245 -2.05 4.00 -21.42
CA ASP A 245 -1.85 3.27 -20.17
C ASP A 245 -2.50 4.04 -19.02
N VAL A 246 -2.94 3.29 -18.00
CA VAL A 246 -3.22 3.83 -16.68
C VAL A 246 -1.89 3.85 -15.92
N ASP A 247 -1.38 5.04 -15.62
CA ASP A 247 -0.14 5.27 -14.87
C ASP A 247 -0.45 5.77 -13.46
N HIS A 248 0.46 5.48 -12.53
CA HIS A 248 0.49 6.05 -11.20
C HIS A 248 1.29 7.36 -11.22
N PHE A 249 0.64 8.47 -10.88
CA PHE A 249 1.29 9.77 -10.83
C PHE A 249 2.46 9.76 -9.83
N VAL A 250 2.19 9.43 -8.56
CA VAL A 250 3.23 9.02 -7.61
C VAL A 250 3.60 7.57 -7.92
N PRO A 251 4.88 7.25 -8.21
CA PRO A 251 5.29 5.92 -8.63
C PRO A 251 4.86 4.80 -7.70
N PHE A 252 4.39 3.69 -8.27
CA PHE A 252 4.03 2.49 -7.50
C PHE A 252 5.22 1.92 -6.73
N ALA A 253 6.44 2.00 -7.28
CA ALA A 253 7.67 1.61 -6.58
C ALA A 253 7.92 2.42 -5.30
N LEU A 254 7.39 3.65 -5.20
CA LEU A 254 7.51 4.49 -4.01
C LEU A 254 6.40 4.20 -3.01
N TYR A 255 5.16 4.00 -3.47
CA TYR A 255 4.01 3.68 -2.63
C TYR A 255 3.15 2.63 -3.35
N PRO A 256 3.30 1.33 -3.04
CA PRO A 256 2.73 0.25 -3.83
C PRO A 256 1.29 -0.06 -3.41
N ARG A 257 0.46 1.00 -3.39
CA ARG A 257 -0.97 0.96 -3.06
C ARG A 257 -1.76 1.72 -4.11
N ASP A 258 -2.78 1.06 -4.63
CA ASP A 258 -3.64 1.64 -5.66
C ASP A 258 -4.70 2.56 -5.07
N LEU A 259 -4.60 3.84 -5.42
CA LEU A 259 -5.58 4.87 -5.10
C LEU A 259 -6.12 5.46 -6.41
N ALA A 260 -7.45 5.56 -6.53
CA ALA A 260 -8.09 6.10 -7.72
C ALA A 260 -7.59 7.53 -8.07
N HIS A 261 -7.34 8.34 -7.04
CA HIS A 261 -6.78 9.68 -7.14
C HIS A 261 -5.37 9.72 -7.75
N ASN A 262 -4.58 8.66 -7.57
CA ASN A 262 -3.21 8.57 -8.08
C ASN A 262 -3.14 8.12 -9.55
N PHE A 263 -4.25 7.66 -10.13
CA PHE A 263 -4.28 7.19 -11.51
C PHE A 263 -4.48 8.33 -12.52
N VAL A 264 -3.68 8.31 -13.58
CA VAL A 264 -3.75 9.20 -14.75
C VAL A 264 -3.67 8.41 -16.05
N LEU A 265 -4.14 8.98 -17.16
CA LEU A 265 -3.94 8.40 -18.50
C LEU A 265 -2.71 8.99 -19.18
N ALA A 266 -1.84 8.12 -19.67
CA ALA A 266 -0.61 8.50 -20.33
C ALA A 266 -0.37 7.70 -21.61
N HIS A 267 0.44 8.26 -22.53
CA HIS A 267 1.05 7.45 -23.58
C HIS A 267 1.93 6.37 -22.96
N VAL A 268 1.97 5.21 -23.61
CA VAL A 268 2.89 4.11 -23.26
C VAL A 268 4.34 4.59 -23.18
N GLN A 269 4.78 5.45 -24.12
CA GLN A 269 6.14 5.99 -24.14
C GLN A 269 6.40 6.96 -22.99
N CYS A 270 5.42 7.81 -22.64
CA CYS A 270 5.55 8.74 -21.52
C CYS A 270 5.62 7.97 -20.19
N ASN A 271 4.70 7.01 -20.00
CA ASN A 271 4.67 6.14 -18.83
C ASN A 271 6.01 5.39 -18.66
N ARG A 272 6.44 4.66 -19.69
CA ARG A 272 7.73 3.94 -19.66
C ARG A 272 8.92 4.85 -19.42
N SER A 273 8.91 6.07 -19.97
CA SER A 273 10.00 7.00 -19.75
C SER A 273 10.01 7.60 -18.34
N LYS A 274 8.85 7.80 -17.73
CA LYS A 274 8.73 8.26 -16.34
C LYS A 274 9.16 7.14 -15.38
N SER A 275 8.70 5.91 -15.63
CA SER A 275 9.01 4.72 -14.82
C SER A 275 8.81 5.03 -13.32
N ASP A 276 9.81 4.74 -12.49
CA ASP A 276 9.75 4.91 -11.05
C ASP A 276 10.07 6.34 -10.58
N SER A 277 10.14 7.30 -11.50
CA SER A 277 10.47 8.70 -11.19
C SER A 277 9.25 9.50 -10.77
N LEU A 278 9.43 10.37 -9.76
CA LEU A 278 8.48 11.45 -9.49
C LEU A 278 8.36 12.39 -10.70
N ALA A 279 7.19 13.00 -10.89
CA ALA A 279 6.95 13.89 -12.02
C ALA A 279 7.38 15.34 -11.72
N SER A 280 7.69 16.11 -12.78
CA SER A 280 8.11 17.52 -12.67
C SER A 280 7.09 18.41 -11.94
N LYS A 281 7.53 19.60 -11.54
CA LYS A 281 6.71 20.60 -10.85
C LYS A 281 5.46 20.94 -11.67
N GLY A 282 5.60 21.09 -12.98
CA GLY A 282 4.48 21.37 -13.87
C GLY A 282 3.47 20.21 -13.95
N HIS A 283 3.94 18.96 -13.90
CA HIS A 283 3.05 17.79 -13.83
C HIS A 283 2.34 17.71 -12.47
N LEU A 284 3.05 18.02 -11.39
CA LEU A 284 2.50 18.07 -10.03
C LEU A 284 1.39 19.12 -9.90
N GLN A 285 1.59 20.34 -10.41
CA GLN A 285 0.56 21.39 -10.39
C GLN A 285 -0.72 20.93 -11.07
N ARG A 286 -0.60 20.34 -12.27
CA ARG A 286 -1.76 19.81 -13.00
C ARG A 286 -2.44 18.65 -12.26
N TRP A 287 -1.66 17.81 -11.58
CA TRP A 287 -2.21 16.69 -10.81
C TRP A 287 -2.98 17.19 -9.60
N LEU A 288 -2.44 18.15 -8.85
CA LEU A 288 -3.10 18.77 -7.70
C LEU A 288 -4.37 19.51 -8.12
N GLU A 289 -4.32 20.30 -9.19
CA GLU A 289 -5.52 20.97 -9.74
C GLU A 289 -6.60 19.95 -10.12
N ARG A 290 -6.21 18.83 -10.74
CA ARG A 290 -7.12 17.72 -11.06
C ARG A 290 -7.74 17.09 -9.82
N LEU A 291 -6.95 16.86 -8.76
CA LEU A 291 -7.47 16.32 -7.50
C LEU A 291 -8.52 17.23 -6.89
N THR A 292 -8.32 18.55 -6.93
CA THR A 292 -9.28 19.52 -6.41
C THR A 292 -10.52 19.63 -7.29
N THR A 293 -10.34 19.80 -8.60
CA THR A 293 -11.45 20.10 -9.53
C THR A 293 -12.32 18.88 -9.86
N LYS A 294 -11.79 17.66 -9.70
CA LYS A 294 -12.46 16.42 -10.07
C LYS A 294 -12.59 15.40 -8.93
N ALA A 295 -12.48 15.85 -7.67
CA ALA A 295 -12.48 14.98 -6.49
C ALA A 295 -13.68 14.01 -6.46
N GLY A 296 -14.90 14.52 -6.67
CA GLY A 296 -16.13 13.73 -6.63
C GLY A 296 -16.14 12.64 -7.70
N GLN A 297 -15.80 12.99 -8.94
CA GLN A 297 -15.77 12.05 -10.06
C GLN A 297 -14.68 10.98 -9.86
N LEU A 298 -13.51 11.35 -9.33
CA LEU A 298 -12.45 10.37 -9.02
C LEU A 298 -12.89 9.39 -7.92
N GLY A 299 -13.65 9.86 -6.93
CA GLY A 299 -14.30 9.03 -5.93
C GLY A 299 -15.29 8.03 -6.54
N GLU A 300 -16.17 8.49 -7.43
CA GLU A 300 -17.13 7.63 -8.15
C GLU A 300 -16.44 6.57 -9.00
N ILE A 301 -15.36 6.96 -9.70
CA ILE A 301 -14.56 6.05 -10.53
C ILE A 301 -13.93 4.95 -9.67
N GLY A 302 -13.33 5.31 -8.52
CA GLY A 302 -12.77 4.32 -7.60
C GLY A 302 -13.83 3.39 -7.03
N MET A 303 -14.99 3.91 -6.66
CA MET A 303 -16.13 3.11 -6.18
C MET A 303 -16.61 2.09 -7.24
N ALA A 304 -16.73 2.53 -8.50
CA ALA A 304 -17.14 1.69 -9.61
C ALA A 304 -16.11 0.60 -9.93
N ALA A 305 -14.81 0.94 -9.90
CA ALA A 305 -13.72 0.00 -10.16
C ALA A 305 -13.36 -0.89 -8.97
N GLY A 306 -13.85 -0.58 -7.76
CA GLY A 306 -13.48 -1.26 -6.52
C GLY A 306 -12.09 -0.87 -5.99
N VAL A 307 -11.54 0.27 -6.42
CA VAL A 307 -10.23 0.80 -6.03
C VAL A 307 -10.39 1.78 -4.87
N ALA A 308 -9.42 1.84 -3.97
CA ALA A 308 -9.47 2.76 -2.83
C ALA A 308 -9.50 4.23 -3.25
N THR A 309 -10.34 4.99 -2.54
CA THR A 309 -10.54 6.43 -2.73
C THR A 309 -10.25 7.14 -1.42
N ASP A 310 -9.12 7.84 -1.38
CA ASP A 310 -8.76 8.70 -0.26
C ASP A 310 -7.88 9.83 -0.82
N ASP A 311 -8.48 11.01 -0.98
CA ASP A 311 -7.86 12.20 -1.56
C ASP A 311 -6.77 12.76 -0.63
N LYS A 312 -7.06 12.79 0.67
CA LYS A 312 -6.12 13.21 1.71
C LYS A 312 -4.90 12.31 1.73
N THR A 313 -5.09 10.99 1.66
CA THR A 313 -3.96 10.05 1.62
C THR A 313 -3.16 10.22 0.34
N ALA A 314 -3.79 10.35 -0.83
CA ALA A 314 -3.06 10.60 -2.08
C ALA A 314 -2.19 11.86 -2.00
N HIS A 315 -2.72 12.95 -1.44
CA HIS A 315 -1.97 14.18 -1.21
C HIS A 315 -0.81 14.00 -0.24
N ARG A 316 -1.03 13.32 0.89
CA ARG A 316 0.03 13.04 1.89
C ARG A 316 1.14 12.16 1.34
N VAL A 317 0.79 11.15 0.54
CA VAL A 317 1.76 10.28 -0.15
C VAL A 317 2.60 11.10 -1.14
N ALA A 318 1.98 12.00 -1.91
CA ALA A 318 2.74 12.91 -2.76
C ALA A 318 3.65 13.83 -1.94
N ALA A 319 3.13 14.49 -0.89
CA ALA A 319 3.91 15.34 0.00
C ALA A 319 5.14 14.64 0.57
N TRP A 320 4.95 13.44 1.11
CA TRP A 320 6.01 12.57 1.62
C TRP A 320 7.01 12.18 0.53
N GLY A 321 6.54 11.77 -0.65
CA GLY A 321 7.41 11.35 -1.75
C GLY A 321 8.33 12.47 -2.24
N TYR A 322 7.79 13.67 -2.47
CA TYR A 322 8.59 14.83 -2.87
C TYR A 322 9.48 15.35 -1.73
N ALA A 323 9.05 15.28 -0.46
CA ALA A 323 9.90 15.63 0.68
C ALA A 323 11.12 14.71 0.79
N ASN A 324 10.91 13.39 0.66
CA ASN A 324 11.99 12.41 0.62
C ASN A 324 12.95 12.66 -0.55
N ALA A 325 12.42 12.94 -1.75
CA ALA A 325 13.25 13.25 -2.91
C ALA A 325 14.04 14.54 -2.70
N HIS A 326 13.43 15.59 -2.15
CA HIS A 326 14.12 16.84 -1.83
C HIS A 326 15.27 16.62 -0.84
N ALA A 327 15.01 15.91 0.27
CA ALA A 327 16.02 15.59 1.27
C ALA A 327 17.18 14.75 0.72
N ALA A 328 16.91 13.90 -0.27
CA ALA A 328 17.90 13.09 -0.96
C ALA A 328 18.55 13.79 -2.18
N GLN A 329 18.28 15.08 -2.42
CA GLN A 329 18.72 15.81 -3.62
C GLN A 329 18.34 15.12 -4.94
N GLY A 330 17.17 14.48 -4.93
CA GLY A 330 16.61 13.74 -6.04
C GLY A 330 16.14 14.63 -7.19
N ARG A 331 15.80 13.99 -8.31
CA ARG A 331 15.33 14.65 -9.53
C ARG A 331 13.95 14.14 -9.92
N ALA A 332 13.16 15.02 -10.51
CA ALA A 332 11.82 14.74 -11.02
C ALA A 332 11.82 14.77 -12.55
N TRP A 333 11.08 13.84 -13.14
CA TRP A 333 10.98 13.64 -14.58
C TRP A 333 10.10 14.69 -15.25
N ILE A 334 10.64 15.38 -16.26
CA ILE A 334 9.89 16.33 -17.10
C ILE A 334 9.37 15.60 -18.34
N LYS A 335 10.26 14.92 -19.05
CA LYS A 335 10.01 14.15 -20.27
C LYS A 335 11.19 13.20 -20.50
N ALA A 336 11.17 12.45 -21.61
CA ALA A 336 12.25 11.54 -21.98
C ALA A 336 13.64 12.19 -21.87
N SER A 337 14.48 11.57 -21.04
CA SER A 337 15.85 11.98 -20.74
C SER A 337 16.03 13.37 -20.11
N ASP A 338 14.96 14.00 -19.62
CA ASP A 338 14.97 15.36 -19.08
C ASP A 338 14.37 15.42 -17.68
N TYR A 339 15.13 15.98 -16.73
CA TYR A 339 14.83 15.95 -15.31
C TYR A 339 15.24 17.26 -14.63
N GLU A 340 14.44 17.72 -13.67
CA GLU A 340 14.76 18.87 -12.82
C GLU A 340 15.01 18.45 -11.38
N VAL A 341 15.71 19.30 -10.61
CA VAL A 341 15.95 19.07 -9.19
C VAL A 341 14.63 19.26 -8.42
N VAL A 342 14.34 18.36 -7.48
CA VAL A 342 13.22 18.54 -6.55
C VAL A 342 13.61 19.62 -5.53
N SER A 343 13.18 20.85 -5.77
CA SER A 343 13.45 22.02 -4.91
C SER A 343 12.37 22.22 -3.84
N ALA A 344 12.61 23.15 -2.91
CA ALA A 344 11.63 23.53 -1.88
C ALA A 344 10.29 24.00 -2.45
N ASP A 345 10.27 24.50 -3.70
CA ASP A 345 9.05 24.94 -4.39
C ASP A 345 8.02 23.81 -4.62
N TYR A 346 8.47 22.56 -4.67
CA TYR A 346 7.55 21.42 -4.72
C TYR A 346 6.79 21.28 -3.41
N LEU A 347 7.51 21.43 -2.29
CA LEU A 347 6.95 21.27 -0.94
C LEU A 347 5.95 22.39 -0.63
N ALA A 348 6.22 23.61 -1.12
CA ALA A 348 5.30 24.74 -1.00
C ALA A 348 3.92 24.48 -1.63
N GLN A 349 3.84 23.67 -2.70
CA GLN A 349 2.56 23.31 -3.33
C GLN A 349 1.82 22.18 -2.62
N LEU A 350 2.56 21.36 -1.88
CA LEU A 350 2.03 20.20 -1.16
C LEU A 350 1.69 20.53 0.30
N THR A 351 2.00 21.74 0.76
CA THR A 351 1.55 22.24 2.05
C THR A 351 0.08 22.63 1.94
N PRO A 352 -0.83 22.07 2.78
CA PRO A 352 -2.21 22.53 2.81
C PRO A 352 -2.24 24.03 3.14
N GLY A 353 -2.99 24.80 2.34
CA GLY A 353 -3.25 26.21 2.60
C GLY A 353 -4.16 26.46 3.79
#